data_AF-A0A7W1GDU2-F1
#
_entry.id   AF-A0A7W1GDU2-F1
#
_cell.length_a   1.000
_cell.length_b   1.000
_cell.length_c   1.000
_cell.angle_alpha   90.00
_cell.angle_beta   90.00
_cell.angle_gamma   90.00
#
_symmetry.space_group_name_H-M   'P 1'
#
loop_
_entity.id
_entity.type
_entity.pdbx_description
1 polymer ?
#
loop_
_entity_poly.entity_id
_entity_poly.type
_entity_poly.pdbx_seq_one_letter_code
_entity_poly.pdbx_strand_id
1 'polypeptide(L)'
;MIRYNAAHRVAERDIFPVTRQIEMPVIAYSATRWGTLFRANPEDPRWYEAPRASDWYRFVLHEPAVSIVLCAPDKRAELEEDLTVLSAAGPLAPEEHARLAEHGARVKRNAGQFE
;
A
#
# COMPACT_ATOMS: atom_id res chain seq x y z
N MET A 1 -8.20 -12.29 -5.50
CA MET A 1 -7.50 -11.68 -4.34
C MET A 1 -6.00 -11.78 -4.57
N ILE A 2 -5.24 -10.69 -4.44
CA ILE A 2 -3.82 -10.64 -4.82
C ILE A 2 -2.96 -9.84 -3.83
N ARG A 3 -1.66 -10.13 -3.78
CA ARG A 3 -0.70 -9.34 -3.00
C ARG A 3 -0.38 -8.05 -3.74
N TYR A 4 -0.73 -6.92 -3.14
CA TYR A 4 -0.43 -5.60 -3.70
C TYR A 4 -0.16 -4.59 -2.58
N ASN A 5 0.98 -3.92 -2.68
CA ASN A 5 1.43 -2.85 -1.78
C ASN A 5 2.55 -2.05 -2.46
N ALA A 6 2.97 -0.95 -1.84
CA ALA A 6 3.99 -0.05 -2.40
C ALA A 6 5.33 -0.73 -2.72
N ALA A 7 5.68 -1.83 -2.05
CA ALA A 7 6.90 -2.61 -2.30
C ALA A 7 6.68 -3.84 -3.22
N HIS A 8 5.43 -4.18 -3.57
CA HIS A 8 5.07 -5.31 -4.42
C HIS A 8 4.03 -4.88 -5.47
N ARG A 9 4.54 -4.19 -6.51
CA ARG A 9 3.74 -3.52 -7.55
C ARG A 9 3.64 -4.28 -8.88
N VAL A 10 4.05 -5.55 -8.93
CA VAL A 10 4.04 -6.37 -10.17
C VAL A 10 2.63 -6.48 -10.78
N ALA A 11 1.59 -6.43 -9.93
CA ALA A 11 0.19 -6.44 -10.35
C ALA A 11 -0.18 -5.31 -11.33
N GLU A 12 0.51 -4.16 -11.25
CA GLU A 12 0.27 -3.03 -12.17
C GLU A 12 0.57 -3.37 -13.62
N ARG A 13 1.55 -4.26 -13.86
CA ARG A 13 1.93 -4.71 -15.18
C ARG A 13 1.14 -5.96 -15.59
N ASP A 14 1.00 -6.93 -14.68
CA ASP A 14 0.61 -8.30 -15.06
C ASP A 14 -0.86 -8.64 -14.78
N ILE A 15 -1.51 -7.91 -13.86
CA ILE A 15 -2.84 -8.28 -13.35
C ILE A 15 -3.87 -7.20 -13.69
N PHE A 16 -3.63 -5.96 -13.26
CA PHE A 16 -4.63 -4.90 -13.38
C PHE A 16 -5.05 -4.56 -14.82
N PRO A 17 -4.19 -4.65 -15.85
CA PRO A 17 -4.64 -4.47 -17.23
C PRO A 17 -5.73 -5.49 -17.63
N VAL A 18 -5.57 -6.75 -17.22
CA VAL A 18 -6.53 -7.81 -17.51
C VAL A 18 -7.80 -7.63 -16.69
N THR A 19 -7.68 -7.42 -15.37
CA THR A 19 -8.86 -7.34 -14.50
C THR A 19 -9.74 -6.13 -14.82
N ARG A 20 -9.16 -5.00 -15.22
CA ARG A 20 -9.92 -3.85 -15.72
C ARG A 20 -10.68 -4.17 -17.00
N GLN A 21 -10.03 -4.84 -17.96
CA GLN A 21 -10.64 -5.15 -19.25
C GLN A 21 -11.89 -6.03 -19.12
N ILE A 22 -11.90 -6.95 -18.15
CA ILE A 22 -13.04 -7.84 -17.89
C ILE A 22 -13.90 -7.42 -16.70
N GLU A 23 -13.70 -6.19 -16.20
CA GLU A 23 -14.43 -5.62 -15.05
C GLU A 23 -14.43 -6.53 -13.81
N MET A 24 -13.35 -7.29 -13.60
CA MET A 24 -13.23 -8.22 -12.48
C MET A 24 -12.78 -7.48 -11.22
N PRO A 25 -13.58 -7.47 -10.13
CA PRO A 25 -13.22 -6.79 -8.90
C PRO A 25 -12.00 -7.44 -8.24
N VAL A 26 -11.08 -6.61 -7.73
CA VAL A 26 -9.85 -7.07 -7.10
C VAL A 26 -9.86 -6.77 -5.61
N ILE A 27 -9.59 -7.81 -4.83
CA ILE A 27 -9.28 -7.71 -3.39
C ILE A 27 -7.76 -7.72 -3.24
N ALA A 28 -7.19 -6.64 -2.72
CA ALA A 28 -5.78 -6.52 -2.41
C ALA A 28 -5.50 -6.89 -0.93
N TYR A 29 -4.39 -7.59 -0.68
CA TYR A 29 -3.94 -7.91 0.67
C TYR A 29 -2.47 -7.61 0.89
N SER A 30 -2.07 -7.57 2.17
CA SER A 30 -0.73 -7.22 2.63
C SER A 30 -0.35 -5.78 2.29
N ALA A 31 -1.29 -4.83 2.41
CA ALA A 31 -1.07 -3.40 2.12
C ALA A 31 0.12 -2.82 2.91
N THR A 32 0.29 -3.24 4.17
CA THR A 32 1.37 -2.82 5.07
C THR A 32 2.65 -3.65 4.96
N ARG A 33 2.65 -4.71 4.12
CA ARG A 33 3.74 -5.69 3.97
C ARG A 33 4.24 -6.22 5.32
N TRP A 34 3.33 -6.76 6.12
CA TRP A 34 3.64 -7.31 7.45
C TRP A 34 4.38 -6.31 8.36
N GLY A 35 4.06 -5.02 8.22
CA GLY A 35 4.64 -3.92 8.99
C GLY A 35 6.04 -3.49 8.56
N THR A 36 6.62 -4.07 7.51
CA THR A 36 7.96 -3.65 7.03
C THR A 36 7.95 -2.26 6.40
N LEU A 37 6.79 -1.78 5.93
CA LEU A 37 6.64 -0.42 5.40
C LEU A 37 6.69 0.66 6.50
N PHE A 38 6.47 0.30 7.77
CA PHE A 38 6.57 1.23 8.91
C PHE A 38 8.00 1.45 9.38
N ARG A 39 8.95 0.63 8.91
CA ARG A 39 10.32 0.67 9.39
C ARG A 39 11.10 1.73 8.63
N ALA A 40 11.95 2.46 9.35
CA ALA A 40 12.94 3.33 8.74
C ALA A 40 13.85 2.52 7.80
N ASN A 41 14.07 3.04 6.60
CA ASN A 41 15.00 2.51 5.63
C ASN A 41 16.37 3.19 5.82
N PRO A 42 17.51 2.49 5.64
CA PRO A 42 18.83 3.14 5.70
C PRO A 42 19.03 4.30 4.72
N GLU A 43 18.28 4.29 3.61
CA GLU A 43 18.26 5.36 2.61
C GLU A 43 17.34 6.53 2.98
N ASP A 44 16.56 6.43 4.06
CA ASP A 44 15.62 7.48 4.45
C ASP A 44 16.37 8.70 5.04
N PRO A 45 15.96 9.94 4.68
CA PRO A 45 16.43 11.14 5.35
C PRO A 45 16.17 11.10 6.87
N ARG A 46 17.01 11.75 7.67
CA ARG A 46 16.83 11.81 9.14
C ARG A 46 15.49 12.39 9.60
N TRP A 47 14.86 13.21 8.77
CA TRP A 47 13.57 13.83 9.02
C TRP A 47 12.39 13.04 8.44
N TYR A 48 12.65 11.91 7.79
CA TYR A 48 11.60 11.10 7.16
C TYR A 48 10.74 10.41 8.21
N GLU A 49 9.44 10.71 8.18
CA GLU A 49 8.45 10.03 9.00
C GLU A 49 7.81 8.92 8.17
N ALA A 50 7.86 7.69 8.72
CA ALA A 50 7.24 6.54 8.09
C ALA A 50 5.71 6.76 8.00
N PRO A 51 5.10 6.50 6.83
CA PRO A 51 3.66 6.62 6.66
C PRO A 51 2.87 5.68 7.57
N ARG A 52 1.67 6.14 7.93
CA ARG A 52 0.73 5.45 8.83
C ARG A 52 0.03 4.28 8.14
N ALA A 53 -0.67 3.44 8.91
CA ALA A 53 -1.38 2.29 8.33
C ALA A 53 -2.43 2.75 7.30
N SER A 54 -3.18 3.81 7.65
CA SER A 54 -4.16 4.45 6.77
C SER A 54 -3.58 4.91 5.43
N ASP A 55 -2.35 5.45 5.41
CA ASP A 55 -1.68 5.86 4.18
C ASP A 55 -1.45 4.68 3.22
N TRP A 56 -1.08 3.51 3.75
CA TRP A 56 -0.85 2.32 2.93
C TRP A 56 -2.14 1.72 2.35
N TYR A 57 -3.23 1.77 3.11
CA TYR A 57 -4.54 1.39 2.58
C TYR A 57 -5.00 2.37 1.49
N ARG A 58 -4.81 3.68 1.70
CA ARG A 58 -5.10 4.69 0.68
C ARG A 58 -4.23 4.53 -0.56
N PHE A 59 -2.96 4.16 -0.42
CA PHE A 59 -2.08 3.83 -1.54
C PHE A 59 -2.65 2.68 -2.37
N VAL A 60 -3.08 1.60 -1.70
CA VAL A 60 -3.66 0.44 -2.38
C VAL A 60 -5.00 0.80 -3.05
N LEU A 61 -5.86 1.57 -2.39
CA LEU A 61 -7.14 2.03 -2.93
C LEU A 61 -7.01 3.11 -3.99
N HIS A 62 -5.83 3.74 -4.13
CA HIS A 62 -5.56 4.71 -5.19
C HIS A 62 -5.57 4.04 -6.57
N GLU A 63 -5.34 2.74 -6.64
CA GLU A 63 -5.35 1.95 -7.88
C GLU A 63 -6.79 1.59 -8.31
N PRO A 64 -7.31 2.12 -9.44
CA PRO A 64 -8.70 1.92 -9.84
C PRO A 64 -9.14 0.46 -10.04
N ALA A 65 -8.21 -0.47 -10.27
CA ALA A 65 -8.53 -1.88 -10.38
C ALA A 65 -8.84 -2.54 -9.03
N VAL A 66 -8.43 -1.95 -7.91
CA VAL A 66 -8.65 -2.47 -6.56
C VAL A 66 -10.02 -2.01 -6.05
N SER A 67 -10.89 -2.97 -5.78
CA SER A 67 -12.23 -2.73 -5.22
C SER A 67 -12.25 -2.80 -3.70
N ILE A 68 -11.39 -3.64 -3.10
CA ILE A 68 -11.32 -3.86 -1.66
C ILE A 68 -9.85 -4.00 -1.25
N VAL A 69 -9.48 -3.41 -0.11
CA VAL A 69 -8.23 -3.73 0.59
C VAL A 69 -8.55 -4.44 1.89
N LEU A 70 -7.85 -5.54 2.17
CA LEU A 70 -7.97 -6.23 3.45
C LEU A 70 -7.05 -5.59 4.49
N CYS A 71 -7.67 -5.20 5.61
CA CYS A 71 -6.99 -4.78 6.83
C CYS A 71 -6.84 -5.98 7.78
N ALA A 72 -5.75 -5.99 8.56
CA ALA A 72 -5.51 -7.02 9.58
C ALA A 72 -4.92 -6.38 10.85
N PRO A 73 -5.66 -5.48 11.52
CA PRO A 73 -5.21 -4.87 12.77
C PRO A 73 -5.14 -5.90 13.90
N ASP A 74 -4.11 -5.81 14.74
CA ASP A 74 -3.92 -6.64 15.94
C ASP A 74 -4.77 -6.14 17.11
N LYS A 75 -5.02 -4.82 17.17
CA LYS A 75 -5.69 -4.16 18.29
C LYS A 75 -6.73 -3.15 17.82
N ARG A 76 -7.66 -2.84 18.73
CA ARG A 76 -8.71 -1.84 18.50
C ARG A 76 -8.18 -0.49 18.02
N ALA A 77 -7.09 0.00 18.60
CA ALA A 77 -6.52 1.29 18.21
C ALA A 77 -6.05 1.30 16.74
N GLU A 78 -5.47 0.19 16.27
CA GLU A 78 -5.08 0.03 14.86
C GLU A 78 -6.31 -0.04 13.96
N LEU A 79 -7.37 -0.75 14.37
CA LEU A 79 -8.64 -0.76 13.64
C LEU A 79 -9.24 0.66 13.54
N GLU A 80 -9.22 1.42 14.62
CA GLU A 80 -9.72 2.80 14.65
C GLU A 80 -8.90 3.72 13.71
N GLU A 81 -7.57 3.55 13.66
CA GLU A 81 -6.70 4.23 12.69
C GLU A 81 -7.03 3.83 11.25
N ASP A 82 -7.15 2.54 10.97
CA ASP A 82 -7.45 1.99 9.64
C ASP A 82 -8.80 2.52 9.11
N LEU A 83 -9.80 2.63 9.98
CA LEU A 83 -11.13 3.14 9.63
C LEU A 83 -11.14 4.62 9.24
N THR A 84 -10.10 5.40 9.59
CA THR A 84 -9.98 6.80 9.14
C THR A 84 -9.94 6.94 7.62
N VAL A 85 -9.51 5.88 6.92
CA VAL A 85 -9.51 5.79 5.45
C VAL A 85 -10.90 6.06 4.86
N LEU A 86 -11.96 5.64 5.54
CA LEU A 86 -13.35 5.81 5.08
C LEU A 86 -13.81 7.28 5.10
N SER A 87 -13.12 8.13 5.85
CA SER A 87 -13.40 9.57 5.92
C SER A 87 -12.58 10.40 4.93
N ALA A 88 -11.74 9.76 4.10
CA ALA A 88 -10.95 10.46 3.10
C ALA A 88 -11.84 11.07 2.00
N ALA A 89 -11.62 12.35 1.68
CA ALA A 89 -12.39 13.08 0.66
C ALA A 89 -12.10 12.65 -0.79
N GLY A 90 -11.14 11.75 -1.01
CA GLY A 90 -10.74 11.34 -2.34
C GLY A 90 -9.40 10.58 -2.38
N PRO A 91 -8.89 10.32 -3.60
CA PRO A 91 -7.59 9.70 -3.78
C PRO A 91 -6.48 10.54 -3.15
N LEU A 92 -5.33 9.89 -2.87
CA LEU A 92 -4.11 10.60 -2.49
C LEU A 92 -3.74 11.67 -3.52
N ALA A 93 -3.17 12.78 -3.06
CA ALA A 93 -2.55 13.74 -3.96
C ALA A 93 -1.39 13.08 -4.73
N PRO A 94 -1.09 13.50 -5.97
CA PRO A 94 -0.03 12.89 -6.78
C PRO A 94 1.33 12.84 -6.06
N GLU A 95 1.66 13.89 -5.31
CA GLU A 95 2.91 14.01 -4.54
C GLU A 95 2.93 13.04 -3.36
N GLU A 96 1.81 12.88 -2.65
CA GLU A 96 1.67 11.93 -1.56
C GLU A 96 1.81 10.49 -2.08
N HIS A 97 1.10 10.16 -3.16
CA HIS A 97 1.19 8.85 -3.79
C HIS A 97 2.62 8.54 -4.27
N ALA A 98 3.29 9.51 -4.90
CA ALA A 98 4.69 9.37 -5.33
C ALA A 98 5.64 9.11 -4.14
N ARG A 99 5.47 9.85 -3.03
CA ARG A 99 6.24 9.66 -1.80
C ARG A 99 6.08 8.25 -1.22
N LEU A 100 4.85 7.74 -1.18
CA LEU A 100 4.55 6.37 -0.71
C LEU A 100 5.15 5.31 -1.65
N ALA A 101 5.02 5.50 -2.97
CA ALA A 101 5.60 4.62 -3.98
C ALA A 101 7.13 4.55 -3.87
N GLU A 102 7.78 5.68 -3.66
CA GLU A 102 9.23 5.76 -3.53
C GLU A 102 9.74 5.03 -2.28
N HIS A 103 9.05 5.21 -1.14
CA HIS A 103 9.33 4.46 0.08
C HIS A 103 9.19 2.95 -0.13
N GLY A 104 8.09 2.53 -0.76
CA GLY A 104 7.88 1.14 -1.14
C GLY A 104 9.01 0.59 -2.00
N ALA A 105 9.53 1.37 -2.95
CA ALA A 105 10.67 0.99 -3.77
C ALA A 105 11.96 0.83 -2.95
N ARG A 106 12.25 1.74 -2.00
CA ARG A 106 13.39 1.62 -1.06
C ARG A 106 13.25 0.35 -0.20
N VAL A 107 12.07 0.08 0.32
CA VAL A 107 11.75 -1.10 1.14
C VAL A 107 11.84 -2.40 0.33
N LYS A 108 11.55 -2.36 -0.98
CA LYS A 108 11.75 -3.51 -1.88
C LYS A 108 13.24 -3.79 -2.14
N ARG A 109 14.05 -2.76 -2.41
CA ARG A 109 15.50 -2.91 -2.68
C ARG A 109 16.25 -3.51 -1.50
N ASN A 110 15.87 -3.11 -0.28
CA ASN A 110 16.50 -3.56 0.96
C ASN A 110 15.84 -4.82 1.54
N ALA A 111 14.91 -5.45 0.80
CA ALA A 111 14.38 -6.75 1.18
C ALA A 111 15.33 -7.86 0.74
N GLY A 112 15.52 -8.87 1.59
CA GLY A 112 16.16 -10.11 1.16
C GLY A 112 15.45 -10.70 -0.06
N GLN A 113 16.22 -11.31 -0.96
CA GLN A 113 15.62 -12.16 -1.99
C GLN A 113 14.99 -13.36 -1.27
N PHE A 114 13.70 -13.59 -1.52
CA PHE A 114 13.05 -14.83 -1.15
C PHE A 114 13.08 -15.70 -2.40
N GLU A 115 13.82 -16.81 -2.33
CA GLU A 115 13.79 -17.90 -3.31
C GLU A 115 12.40 -18.56 -3.38
#